data_AF-A0A660VV72-F1
#
_entry.id   AF-A0A660VV72-F1
#
_cell.length_a   1.000
_cell.length_b   1.000
_cell.length_c   1.000
_cell.angle_alpha   90.00
_cell.angle_beta   90.00
_cell.angle_gamma   90.00
#
_symmetry.space_group_name_H-M   'P 1'
#
loop_
_entity.id
_entity.type
_entity.pdbx_description
1 polymer ?
#
loop_
_entity_poly.entity_id
_entity_poly.type
_entity_poly.pdbx_seq_one_letter_code
_entity_poly.pdbx_strand_id
1 'polypeptide(L)' 'MNTCPECESSVTVPTDAVEGEIVACNSCSAELELLALDPVDLALAPELAEDWGE' A
#
# COMPACT_ATOMS: atom_id res chain seq x y z
N MET A 1 -5.48 3.99 -12.74
CA MET A 1 -4.10 3.47 -12.60
C MET A 1 -3.62 3.95 -11.26
N ASN A 2 -3.22 3.03 -10.42
CA ASN A 2 -2.78 3.33 -9.06
C ASN A 2 -1.27 3.40 -9.08
N THR A 3 -0.74 4.40 -8.40
CA THR A 3 0.65 4.78 -8.55
C THR A 3 1.32 4.70 -7.19
N CYS A 4 2.51 4.11 -7.16
CA CYS A 4 3.31 4.09 -5.95
C CYS A 4 3.71 5.52 -5.57
N PRO A 5 3.43 5.99 -4.35
CA PRO A 5 3.77 7.35 -3.91
C PRO A 5 5.29 7.58 -3.79
N GLU A 6 6.10 6.51 -3.76
CA GLU A 6 7.56 6.61 -3.61
C GLU A 6 8.31 6.68 -4.94
N CYS A 7 7.92 5.85 -5.92
CA CYS A 7 8.66 5.70 -7.19
C CYS A 7 7.84 6.00 -8.44
N GLU A 8 6.60 6.45 -8.28
CA GLU A 8 5.68 6.83 -9.36
C GLU A 8 5.36 5.70 -10.37
N SER A 9 5.74 4.45 -10.07
CA SER A 9 5.44 3.29 -10.91
C SER A 9 4.02 2.78 -10.69
N SER A 10 3.45 2.12 -11.70
CA SER A 10 2.11 1.52 -11.60
C SER A 10 2.10 0.36 -10.60
N VAL A 11 1.13 0.38 -9.68
CA VAL A 11 0.88 -0.69 -8.71
C VAL A 11 -0.34 -1.49 -9.15
N THR A 12 -0.21 -2.82 -9.16
CA THR A 12 -1.33 -3.72 -9.42
C THR A 12 -1.95 -4.13 -8.09
N VAL A 13 -3.22 -3.80 -7.90
CA VAL A 13 -3.97 -4.18 -6.69
C VAL A 13 -4.85 -5.40 -7.00
N PRO A 14 -4.80 -6.47 -6.20
CA PRO A 14 -5.67 -7.64 -6.37
C PRO A 14 -7.15 -7.27 -6.29
N THR A 15 -8.01 -8.00 -7.00
CA THR A 15 -9.46 -7.73 -7.00
C THR A 15 -10.15 -8.13 -5.69
N ASP A 16 -9.51 -8.99 -4.91
CA ASP A 16 -9.93 -9.46 -3.59
C ASP A 16 -9.24 -8.70 -2.46
N ALA A 17 -8.50 -7.63 -2.78
CA ALA A 17 -7.82 -6.81 -1.80
C ALA A 17 -8.82 -6.12 -0.86
N VAL A 18 -8.37 -5.83 0.37
CA VAL A 18 -9.17 -5.15 1.40
C VAL A 18 -8.53 -3.84 1.85
N GLU A 19 -9.33 -2.87 2.27
CA GLU A 19 -8.81 -1.65 2.91
C GLU A 19 -8.02 -2.01 4.17
N GLY A 20 -6.87 -1.37 4.35
CA GLY A 20 -5.88 -1.67 5.40
C GLY A 20 -4.91 -2.81 5.06
N GLU A 21 -5.05 -3.47 3.91
CA GLU A 21 -4.08 -4.47 3.46
C GLU A 21 -2.76 -3.83 3.03
N ILE A 22 -1.65 -4.50 3.37
CA ILE A 22 -0.30 -4.11 2.95
C ILE A 22 0.08 -4.84 1.67
N VAL A 23 0.43 -4.08 0.63
CA VAL A 23 0.90 -4.57 -0.66
C VAL A 23 2.30 -4.03 -0.96
N ALA A 24 3.16 -4.83 -1.58
CA ALA A 24 4.52 -4.40 -1.94
C ALA A 24 4.56 -3.84 -3.38
N CYS A 25 5.24 -2.71 -3.58
CA CYS A 25 5.51 -2.18 -4.91
C CYS A 25 6.56 -3.05 -5.64
N ASN A 26 6.21 -3.63 -6.79
CA ASN A 26 7.13 -4.47 -7.58
C ASN A 26 8.34 -3.70 -8.16
N SER A 27 8.33 -2.36 -8.14
CA SER A 27 9.38 -1.52 -8.74
C SER A 27 10.42 -1.05 -7.72
N CYS A 28 10.01 -0.60 -6.54
CA CYS A 28 10.91 -0.07 -5.50
C CYS A 28 10.90 -0.88 -4.20
N SER A 29 10.08 -1.92 -4.10
CA SER A 29 9.91 -2.75 -2.89
C SER A 29 9.33 -2.03 -1.67
N ALA A 30 8.77 -0.82 -1.86
CA ALA A 30 8.02 -0.12 -0.81
C ALA A 30 6.83 -0.94 -0.34
N GLU A 31 6.61 -0.98 0.97
CA GLU A 31 5.37 -1.48 1.55
C GLU A 31 4.33 -0.36 1.50
N LEU A 32 3.15 -0.65 0.95
CA LEU A 32 2.07 0.30 0.74
C LEU A 32 0.81 -0.18 1.43
N GLU A 33 0.08 0.71 2.09
CA GLU A 33 -1.23 0.42 2.66
C GLU A 33 -2.35 0.85 1.70
N LEU A 34 -3.36 0.00 1.54
CA LEU A 34 -4.58 0.28 0.79
C LEU A 34 -5.54 1.14 1.62
N LEU A 35 -5.66 2.42 1.31
CA LEU A 35 -6.55 3.34 2.04
C LEU A 35 -7.99 3.33 1.51
N ALA A 36 -8.17 3.00 0.23
CA ALA A 36 -9.47 2.89 -0.43
C ALA A 36 -9.36 1.94 -1.63
N LEU A 37 -10.50 1.41 -2.10
CA LEU A 37 -10.57 0.51 -3.27
C LEU A 37 -11.37 1.08 -4.46
N ASP A 38 -12.19 2.12 -4.27
CA ASP A 38 -12.98 2.74 -5.34
C ASP A 38 -13.10 4.27 -5.17
N PRO A 39 -12.19 5.07 -5.76
CA PRO A 39 -10.99 4.64 -6.49
C PRO A 39 -9.93 4.10 -5.52
N VAL A 40 -9.06 3.21 -6.02
CA VAL A 40 -7.94 2.70 -5.22
C VAL A 40 -7.03 3.86 -4.78
N ASP A 41 -6.71 3.91 -3.49
CA ASP A 41 -5.79 4.89 -2.89
C ASP A 41 -4.70 4.16 -2.09
N LEU A 42 -3.46 4.64 -2.21
CA LEU A 42 -2.26 3.99 -1.70
C LEU A 42 -1.40 4.99 -0.93
N ALA A 43 -1.00 4.63 0.28
CA ALA A 43 0.01 5.35 1.06
C ALA A 43 1.20 4.44 1.36
N LEU A 44 2.33 5.01 1.78
CA LEU A 44 3.40 4.22 2.41
C LEU A 44 2.83 3.55 3.65
N ALA A 45 3.07 2.26 3.79
CA ALA A 45 2.70 1.53 5.00
C ALA A 45 3.35 2.23 6.21
N PRO A 46 2.64 2.36 7.33
CA PRO A 46 3.24 2.92 8.53
C PRO A 46 4.42 2.04 8.94
N GLU A 47 5.53 2.66 9.33
CA GLU A 47 6.56 1.93 10.07
C GLU A 47 5.88 1.30 11.28
N LEU A 48 6.15 0.02 11.54
CA LEU A 48 5.70 -0.66 12.76
C LEU A 48 6.04 0.25 13.94
N ALA A 49 5.04 0.95 14.47
CA ALA A 49 5.19 1.70 15.71
C ALA A 49 5.74 0.71 16.74
N GLU A 50 6.73 1.09 17.54
CA GLU A 50 7.32 0.20 18.56
C GLU A 50 6.35 -0.09 19.73
N ASP A 51 5.06 -0.25 19.45
CA ASP A 51 3.98 -0.45 20.41
C ASP A 51 2.86 -1.36 19.88
N TRP A 52 3.17 -2.25 18.92
CA TRP A 52 2.34 -3.44 18.70
C TRP A 52 2.57 -4.42 19.86
N GLY A 53 2.17 -4.07 21.09
CA GLY A 53 2.42 -4.95 22.24
C GLY A 53 2.29 -4.43 23.67
N GLU A 54 1.55 -3.36 23.97
CA GLU A 54 1.03 -3.16 25.35
C GLU A 54 -0.36 -3.80 25.56
#